data_AF-A0A7J8D5Q5-F1
#
_entry.id   AF-A0A7J8D5Q5-F1
#
_cell.length_a   1.000
_cell.length_b   1.000
_cell.length_c   1.000
_cell.angle_alpha   90.00
_cell.angle_beta   90.00
_cell.angle_gamma   90.00
#
_symmetry.space_group_name_H-M   'P 1'
#
loop_
_entity.id
_entity.type
_entity.pdbx_description
1 polymer ?
#
loop_
_entity_poly.entity_id
_entity_poly.type
_entity_poly.pdbx_seq_one_letter_code
_entity_poly.pdbx_strand_id
1 'polypeptide(L)'
;MEPGQPGGSGPAEPGPLPRGVRGAGPKASASPPSGAEAQLQRCAPAVAAVLPAGGRGERMGVPTPKQFCPILERPLISYTLQALERVCWIKDIVVAVTGENMDAMKDLIQRYQHKRISLVEAGVTRHRSIFNGLKALAEGQRDAQLSRPEVVIIHDAVRPFVEEDILLKVVTAAKEHGAAGAVRPLVSTVISPDADGCLDHSLERARHRASEMPQAFLFDVIYEAYQQCSDYDLEFGTECLQLALKYCHIKAKLVEGSPDLWKVTYKRDLYAAESIIKERISEQIHIVMDTKEDEEHIGHHFEEMLKNELNHVKVTSGSLCHPGRDLQQIILEQCYNFICVNVKTSEFEETQKLLDVLTESNISILYPVVVISVHFLDHKSVPIGQKMENLMQIREFAKEVKKRNILLCGLLIYCPQEKQKLQDSLRRGAIIIATLIKERNSGLIGQLLVA
;
A
#
# COMPACT_ATOMS: atom_id res chain seq x y z
N MET A 1 65.76 -8.46 -7.45
CA MET A 1 66.18 -7.28 -6.67
C MET A 1 65.26 -7.21 -5.47
N GLU A 2 65.89 -7.14 -4.30
CA GLU A 2 65.32 -7.16 -2.96
C GLU A 2 64.32 -6.03 -2.64
N PRO A 3 63.60 -6.15 -1.51
CA PRO A 3 62.40 -5.39 -1.14
C PRO A 3 62.71 -4.22 -0.18
N GLY A 4 61.70 -3.39 0.11
CA GLY A 4 61.74 -2.39 1.17
C GLY A 4 60.36 -2.08 1.76
N GLN A 5 60.06 -2.66 2.92
CA GLN A 5 59.00 -2.26 3.86
C GLN A 5 59.54 -1.13 4.81
N PRO A 6 58.94 -0.84 5.98
CA PRO A 6 57.73 -0.03 6.21
C PRO A 6 57.96 1.08 7.28
N GLY A 7 56.95 1.91 7.55
CA GLY A 7 56.84 2.70 8.78
C GLY A 7 55.45 3.34 8.83
N GLY A 8 54.63 3.23 9.87
CA GLY A 8 54.89 2.93 11.26
C GLY A 8 54.56 4.17 12.09
N SER A 9 53.33 4.28 12.61
CA SER A 9 53.00 4.90 13.92
C SER A 9 51.49 4.92 14.14
N GLY A 10 51.10 4.48 15.33
CA GLY A 10 49.73 4.18 15.76
C GLY A 10 48.90 5.39 16.23
N PRO A 11 47.85 5.13 17.02
CA PRO A 11 46.64 5.95 17.10
C PRO A 11 46.78 7.15 18.04
N ALA A 12 46.14 8.27 17.69
CA ALA A 12 45.99 9.40 18.60
C ALA A 12 44.78 9.19 19.52
N GLU A 13 45.05 9.09 20.82
CA GLU A 13 44.06 9.16 21.90
C GLU A 13 43.41 10.57 22.01
N PRO A 14 42.19 10.67 22.59
CA PRO A 14 41.45 11.92 22.69
C PRO A 14 41.79 12.72 23.97
N GLY A 15 42.09 14.01 23.79
CA GLY A 15 42.24 15.01 24.86
C GLY A 15 40.91 15.61 25.35
N PRO A 16 40.90 16.39 26.45
CA PRO A 16 39.95 16.23 27.55
C PRO A 16 38.72 17.14 27.53
N LEU A 17 37.68 16.65 28.23
CA LEU A 17 36.45 17.35 28.65
C LEU A 17 36.72 18.59 29.52
N PRO A 18 35.87 19.64 29.39
CA PRO A 18 35.50 20.49 30.51
C PRO A 18 34.12 20.12 31.08
N ARG A 19 34.06 20.00 32.41
CA ARG A 19 32.85 19.86 33.24
C ARG A 19 32.20 21.24 33.50
N GLY A 20 30.87 21.23 33.63
CA GLY A 20 30.05 22.21 34.37
C GLY A 20 29.21 23.12 33.45
N VAL A 21 27.94 23.43 33.69
CA VAL A 21 27.08 23.39 34.90
C VAL A 21 25.61 23.29 34.46
N ARG A 22 24.78 22.78 35.38
CA ARG A 22 23.34 22.50 35.32
C ARG A 22 22.44 23.69 34.94
N GLY A 23 21.35 23.38 34.23
CA GLY A 23 19.98 23.69 34.66
C GLY A 23 19.21 24.81 33.94
N ALA A 24 18.20 24.44 33.14
CA ALA A 24 16.84 25.03 33.12
C ALA A 24 15.98 24.36 32.03
N GLY A 25 14.71 24.08 32.34
CA GLY A 25 13.75 23.34 31.51
C GLY A 25 13.21 24.06 30.26
N PRO A 26 12.22 23.44 29.56
CA PRO A 26 12.02 23.61 28.13
C PRO A 26 11.13 24.82 27.80
N LYS A 27 11.54 25.58 26.78
CA LYS A 27 10.62 26.42 26.01
C LYS A 27 10.62 25.96 24.57
N ALA A 28 9.44 25.52 24.13
CA ALA A 28 9.11 25.24 22.75
C ALA A 28 9.33 26.49 21.89
N SER A 29 10.13 26.36 20.84
CA SER A 29 10.11 27.24 19.69
C SER A 29 10.23 26.36 18.45
N ALA A 30 9.15 26.28 17.68
CA ALA A 30 9.14 25.64 16.39
C ALA A 30 10.14 26.36 15.47
N SER A 31 11.23 25.68 15.12
CA SER A 31 12.13 26.11 14.07
C SER A 31 11.38 26.05 12.73
N PRO A 32 11.50 27.06 11.85
CA PRO A 32 10.96 26.95 10.49
C PRO A 32 11.72 25.85 9.74
N PRO A 33 11.10 25.21 8.73
CA PRO A 33 11.76 24.15 7.98
C PRO A 33 13.03 24.69 7.31
N SER A 34 14.04 23.84 7.27
CA SER A 34 15.34 24.13 6.66
C SER A 34 15.16 24.56 5.21
N GLY A 35 15.99 25.50 4.74
CA GLY A 35 15.88 26.12 3.40
C GLY A 35 15.91 25.15 2.21
N ALA A 36 16.26 23.87 2.42
CA ALA A 36 16.23 22.84 1.39
C ALA A 36 14.80 22.30 1.12
N GLU A 37 13.95 22.16 2.15
CA GLU A 37 12.56 21.71 2.00
C GLU A 37 11.66 22.81 1.42
N ALA A 38 11.94 24.06 1.77
CA ALA A 38 11.23 25.23 1.23
C ALA A 38 11.57 25.52 -0.24
N GLN A 39 12.72 25.03 -0.74
CA GLN A 39 13.11 25.19 -2.14
C GLN A 39 12.49 24.12 -3.05
N LEU A 40 12.28 22.88 -2.57
CA LEU A 40 11.56 21.85 -3.35
C LEU A 40 10.06 22.16 -3.52
N GLN A 41 9.44 22.85 -2.56
CA GLN A 41 8.02 23.19 -2.63
C GLN A 41 7.69 24.33 -3.60
N ARG A 42 8.68 25.10 -4.08
CA ARG A 42 8.43 26.33 -4.86
C ARG A 42 8.32 26.16 -6.39
N CYS A 43 8.53 24.96 -6.94
CA CYS A 43 8.44 24.73 -8.39
C CYS A 43 8.01 23.30 -8.76
N ALA A 44 7.19 22.62 -7.95
CA ALA A 44 6.62 21.35 -8.39
C ALA A 44 5.73 21.60 -9.62
N PRO A 45 5.94 20.90 -10.75
CA PRO A 45 5.09 21.02 -11.94
C PRO A 45 3.62 20.85 -11.57
N ALA A 46 2.72 21.55 -12.26
CA ALA A 46 1.30 21.24 -12.16
C ALA A 46 1.07 19.86 -12.82
N VAL A 47 0.87 18.82 -12.00
CA VAL A 47 0.67 17.45 -12.50
C VAL A 47 -0.74 16.96 -12.20
N ALA A 48 -1.36 16.31 -13.19
CA ALA A 48 -2.60 15.56 -13.03
C ALA A 48 -2.44 14.13 -13.58
N ALA A 49 -3.36 13.23 -13.22
CA ALA A 49 -3.41 11.87 -13.75
C ALA A 49 -4.74 11.59 -14.45
N VAL A 50 -4.72 10.78 -15.50
CA VAL A 50 -5.89 10.28 -16.22
C VAL A 50 -5.88 8.75 -16.23
N LEU A 51 -6.97 8.15 -15.75
CA LEU A 51 -7.14 6.70 -15.65
C LEU A 51 -8.30 6.24 -16.53
N PRO A 52 -8.06 5.54 -17.66
CA PRO A 52 -9.12 4.85 -18.37
C PRO A 52 -9.56 3.61 -17.58
N ALA A 53 -10.79 3.65 -17.08
CA ALA A 53 -11.43 2.60 -16.28
C ALA A 53 -12.76 2.11 -16.89
N GLY A 54 -12.95 2.29 -18.21
CA GLY A 54 -14.14 1.86 -18.95
C GLY A 54 -14.08 0.43 -19.50
N GLY A 55 -12.96 -0.27 -19.37
CA GLY A 55 -12.79 -1.60 -19.96
C GLY A 55 -13.65 -2.68 -19.27
N ARG A 56 -14.15 -3.64 -20.07
CA ARG A 56 -14.97 -4.76 -19.57
C ARG A 56 -14.16 -5.90 -18.95
N GLY A 57 -12.90 -6.07 -19.34
CA GLY A 57 -12.02 -7.09 -18.76
C GLY A 57 -12.32 -8.53 -19.19
N GLU A 58 -12.76 -8.74 -20.44
CA GLU A 58 -13.21 -10.04 -20.99
C GLU A 58 -12.28 -11.22 -20.69
N ARG A 59 -10.96 -11.02 -20.73
CA ARG A 59 -9.94 -12.04 -20.43
C ARG A 59 -9.93 -12.53 -18.98
N MET A 60 -10.53 -11.80 -18.06
CA MET A 60 -10.61 -12.18 -16.65
C MET A 60 -11.65 -13.28 -16.41
N GLY A 61 -12.61 -13.46 -17.33
CA GLY A 61 -13.61 -14.53 -17.26
C GLY A 61 -14.61 -14.37 -16.12
N VAL A 62 -14.82 -13.14 -15.63
CA VAL A 62 -15.77 -12.80 -14.56
C VAL A 62 -16.75 -11.74 -15.07
N PRO A 63 -18.01 -11.72 -14.58
CA PRO A 63 -19.02 -10.76 -15.05
C PRO A 63 -18.73 -9.33 -14.58
N THR A 64 -18.07 -9.18 -13.43
CA THR A 64 -17.68 -7.88 -12.89
C THR A 64 -16.55 -7.27 -13.72
N PRO A 65 -16.62 -6.00 -14.14
CA PRO A 65 -15.49 -5.37 -14.81
C PRO A 65 -14.24 -5.43 -13.92
N LYS A 66 -13.11 -5.84 -14.51
CA LYS A 66 -11.88 -6.22 -13.77
C LYS A 66 -11.39 -5.20 -12.73
N GLN A 67 -11.58 -3.91 -12.99
CA GLN A 67 -11.21 -2.81 -12.09
C GLN A 67 -12.04 -2.78 -10.80
N PHE A 68 -13.23 -3.39 -10.81
CA PHE A 68 -14.11 -3.55 -9.66
C PHE A 68 -14.00 -4.92 -8.98
N CYS A 69 -13.14 -5.83 -9.48
CA CYS A 69 -12.92 -7.12 -8.83
C CYS A 69 -12.36 -6.91 -7.41
N PRO A 70 -12.92 -7.59 -6.39
CA PRO A 70 -12.49 -7.41 -5.02
C PRO A 70 -11.20 -8.17 -4.74
N ILE A 71 -10.32 -7.52 -3.98
CA ILE A 71 -9.21 -8.13 -3.23
C ILE A 71 -9.43 -7.72 -1.78
N LEU A 72 -9.58 -8.69 -0.87
CA LEU A 72 -9.92 -8.43 0.54
C LEU A 72 -11.17 -7.55 0.68
N GLU A 73 -12.24 -7.87 -0.06
CA GLU A 73 -13.51 -7.13 -0.13
C GLU A 73 -13.41 -5.69 -0.68
N ARG A 74 -12.20 -5.23 -1.06
CA ARG A 74 -11.95 -3.90 -1.62
C ARG A 74 -11.70 -3.98 -3.13
N PRO A 75 -12.36 -3.15 -3.97
CA PRO A 75 -12.18 -3.19 -5.42
C PRO A 75 -10.76 -2.82 -5.86
N LEU A 76 -10.24 -3.49 -6.89
CA LEU A 76 -8.87 -3.31 -7.39
C LEU A 76 -8.50 -1.84 -7.69
N ILE A 77 -9.38 -1.07 -8.35
CA ILE A 77 -9.15 0.35 -8.66
C ILE A 77 -8.90 1.20 -7.41
N SER A 78 -9.53 0.84 -6.29
CA SER A 78 -9.37 1.55 -5.02
C SER A 78 -7.91 1.52 -4.53
N TYR A 79 -7.16 0.46 -4.83
CA TYR A 79 -5.73 0.38 -4.50
C TYR A 79 -4.89 1.29 -5.40
N THR A 80 -5.19 1.31 -6.70
CA THR A 80 -4.52 2.20 -7.66
C THR A 80 -4.76 3.68 -7.33
N LEU A 81 -5.99 4.06 -6.96
CA LEU A 81 -6.29 5.41 -6.51
C LEU A 81 -5.51 5.77 -5.25
N GLN A 82 -5.49 4.89 -4.25
CA GLN A 82 -4.71 5.13 -3.04
C GLN A 82 -3.21 5.31 -3.34
N ALA A 83 -2.65 4.53 -4.25
CA ALA A 83 -1.24 4.65 -4.64
C ALA A 83 -0.93 6.03 -5.25
N LEU A 84 -1.78 6.51 -6.17
CA LEU A 84 -1.65 7.85 -6.74
C LEU A 84 -1.94 8.96 -5.72
N GLU A 85 -2.89 8.73 -4.80
CA GLU A 85 -3.26 9.70 -3.78
C GLU A 85 -2.17 9.92 -2.71
N ARG A 86 -1.31 8.92 -2.47
CA ARG A 86 -0.14 9.07 -1.59
C ARG A 86 0.86 10.08 -2.14
N VAL A 87 0.87 10.30 -3.46
CA VAL A 87 1.75 11.25 -4.13
C VAL A 87 1.15 12.66 -4.04
N CYS A 88 1.76 13.50 -3.20
CA CYS A 88 1.19 14.80 -2.83
C CYS A 88 1.18 15.81 -3.99
N TRP A 89 2.12 15.70 -4.94
CA TRP A 89 2.25 16.62 -6.07
C TRP A 89 1.34 16.30 -7.27
N ILE A 90 0.63 15.17 -7.27
CA ILE A 90 -0.45 14.89 -8.24
C ILE A 90 -1.71 15.63 -7.79
N LYS A 91 -2.06 16.75 -8.42
CA LYS A 91 -3.14 17.63 -7.97
C LYS A 91 -4.52 17.07 -8.21
N ASP A 92 -4.74 16.50 -9.39
CA ASP A 92 -6.04 16.02 -9.86
C ASP A 92 -5.90 14.62 -10.45
N ILE A 93 -6.87 13.74 -10.17
CA ILE A 93 -6.95 12.39 -10.72
C ILE A 93 -8.30 12.26 -11.44
N VAL A 94 -8.26 12.22 -12.76
CA VAL A 94 -9.45 12.06 -13.60
C VAL A 94 -9.63 10.59 -13.95
N VAL A 95 -10.78 10.02 -13.60
CA VAL A 95 -11.10 8.62 -13.85
C VAL A 95 -12.24 8.53 -14.85
N ALA A 96 -11.98 7.87 -15.98
CA ALA A 96 -12.98 7.65 -17.01
C ALA A 96 -13.68 6.30 -16.80
N VAL A 97 -14.96 6.33 -16.41
CA VAL A 97 -15.78 5.14 -16.17
C VAL A 97 -17.00 5.12 -17.10
N THR A 98 -17.49 3.93 -17.46
CA THR A 98 -18.71 3.84 -18.28
C THR A 98 -19.92 4.42 -17.54
N GLY A 99 -20.92 4.92 -18.26
CA GLY A 99 -22.15 5.43 -17.66
C GLY A 99 -22.80 4.43 -16.70
N GLU A 100 -22.83 3.14 -17.07
CA GLU A 100 -23.35 2.03 -16.23
C GLU A 100 -22.63 1.89 -14.88
N ASN A 101 -21.35 2.23 -14.79
CA ASN A 101 -20.53 2.08 -13.58
C ASN A 101 -20.30 3.40 -12.84
N MET A 102 -20.92 4.51 -13.28
CA MET A 102 -20.71 5.83 -12.72
C MET A 102 -21.10 5.89 -11.24
N ASP A 103 -22.28 5.37 -10.89
CA ASP A 103 -22.77 5.39 -9.50
C ASP A 103 -21.97 4.44 -8.60
N ALA A 104 -21.63 3.25 -9.10
CA ALA A 104 -20.74 2.33 -8.38
C ALA A 104 -19.36 2.96 -8.09
N MET A 105 -18.84 3.78 -9.01
CA MET A 105 -17.58 4.50 -8.80
C MET A 105 -17.72 5.64 -7.77
N LYS A 106 -18.84 6.37 -7.75
CA LYS A 106 -19.13 7.39 -6.73
C LYS A 106 -19.24 6.76 -5.34
N ASP A 107 -19.98 5.66 -5.22
CA ASP A 107 -20.11 4.90 -3.97
C ASP A 107 -18.76 4.40 -3.48
N LEU A 108 -17.90 3.93 -4.39
CA LEU A 108 -16.53 3.53 -4.08
C LEU A 108 -15.70 4.70 -3.55
N ILE A 109 -15.72 5.85 -4.23
CA ILE A 109 -14.99 7.06 -3.81
C ILE A 109 -15.43 7.49 -2.40
N GLN A 110 -16.74 7.52 -2.14
CA GLN A 110 -17.28 7.88 -0.84
C GLN A 110 -16.89 6.85 0.23
N ARG A 111 -17.07 5.55 -0.05
CA ARG A 111 -16.80 4.46 0.90
C ARG A 111 -15.34 4.43 1.34
N TYR A 112 -14.40 4.59 0.41
CA TYR A 112 -12.96 4.53 0.68
C TYR A 112 -12.32 5.90 0.88
N GLN A 113 -13.14 6.97 0.92
CA GLN A 113 -12.71 8.35 1.18
C GLN A 113 -11.60 8.85 0.24
N HIS A 114 -11.66 8.43 -1.02
CA HIS A 114 -10.74 8.88 -2.06
C HIS A 114 -10.90 10.38 -2.32
N LYS A 115 -9.78 11.07 -2.51
CA LYS A 115 -9.70 12.53 -2.64
C LYS A 115 -9.09 12.91 -3.98
N ARG A 116 -9.39 14.14 -4.44
CA ARG A 116 -8.86 14.69 -5.70
C ARG A 116 -9.31 13.90 -6.94
N ILE A 117 -10.41 13.16 -6.82
CA ILE A 117 -10.96 12.35 -7.90
C ILE A 117 -12.05 13.14 -8.63
N SER A 118 -11.90 13.27 -9.95
CA SER A 118 -12.96 13.75 -10.83
C SER A 118 -13.37 12.64 -11.79
N LEU A 119 -14.67 12.48 -12.02
CA LEU A 119 -15.20 11.43 -12.90
C LEU A 119 -15.58 12.00 -14.26
N VAL A 120 -15.27 11.24 -15.30
CA VAL A 120 -15.74 11.49 -16.68
C VAL A 120 -16.35 10.23 -17.23
N GLU A 121 -17.25 10.39 -18.20
CA GLU A 121 -17.73 9.25 -18.96
C GLU A 121 -16.62 8.68 -19.86
N ALA A 122 -16.43 7.37 -19.80
CA ALA A 122 -15.52 6.64 -20.66
C ALA A 122 -16.09 6.52 -22.09
N GLY A 123 -15.20 6.56 -23.07
CA GLY A 123 -15.54 6.16 -24.43
C GLY A 123 -15.55 4.65 -24.60
N VAL A 124 -16.02 4.18 -25.75
CA VAL A 124 -16.04 2.74 -26.08
C VAL A 124 -14.64 2.10 -26.15
N THR A 125 -13.61 2.91 -26.46
CA THR A 125 -12.21 2.48 -26.52
C THR A 125 -11.34 3.15 -25.47
N ARG A 126 -10.13 2.60 -25.26
CA ARG A 126 -9.14 3.16 -24.34
C ARG A 126 -8.76 4.59 -24.70
N HIS A 127 -8.44 4.86 -25.98
CA HIS A 127 -8.03 6.19 -26.43
C HIS A 127 -9.16 7.22 -26.29
N ARG A 128 -10.41 6.86 -26.64
CA ARG A 128 -11.56 7.75 -26.43
C ARG A 128 -11.77 8.08 -24.94
N SER A 129 -11.59 7.10 -24.05
CA SER A 129 -11.67 7.31 -22.61
C SER A 129 -10.57 8.25 -22.08
N ILE A 130 -9.34 8.08 -22.54
CA ILE A 130 -8.22 8.97 -22.18
C ILE A 130 -8.52 10.38 -22.69
N PHE A 131 -8.98 10.53 -23.93
CA PHE A 131 -9.26 11.84 -24.50
C PHE A 131 -10.34 12.59 -23.71
N ASN A 132 -11.40 11.90 -23.27
CA ASN A 132 -12.42 12.51 -22.39
C ASN A 132 -11.81 13.02 -21.07
N GLY A 133 -10.88 12.27 -20.48
CA GLY A 133 -10.15 12.72 -19.30
C GLY A 133 -9.26 13.94 -19.56
N LEU A 134 -8.58 13.98 -20.70
CA LEU A 134 -7.77 15.13 -21.10
C LEU A 134 -8.64 16.37 -21.39
N LYS A 135 -9.80 16.21 -22.03
CA LYS A 135 -10.76 17.31 -22.25
C LYS A 135 -11.23 17.92 -20.93
N ALA A 136 -11.55 17.08 -19.94
CA ALA A 136 -11.94 17.57 -18.62
C ALA A 136 -10.84 18.43 -17.95
N LEU A 137 -9.57 18.06 -18.13
CA LEU A 137 -8.42 18.85 -17.64
C LEU A 137 -8.20 20.14 -18.46
N ALA A 138 -8.51 20.14 -19.75
CA ALA A 138 -8.33 21.31 -20.63
C ALA A 138 -9.44 22.36 -20.46
N GLU A 139 -10.69 21.90 -20.36
CA GLU A 139 -11.90 22.72 -20.45
C GLU A 139 -12.54 22.96 -19.07
N GLY A 140 -12.11 22.23 -18.05
CA GLY A 140 -12.72 22.20 -16.72
C GLY A 140 -13.98 21.32 -16.68
N GLN A 141 -14.57 21.19 -15.49
CA GLN A 141 -15.89 20.58 -15.31
C GLN A 141 -16.81 21.52 -14.54
N ARG A 142 -18.12 21.43 -14.83
CA ARG A 142 -19.15 22.23 -14.13
C ARG A 142 -19.11 22.03 -12.61
N ASP A 143 -18.80 20.82 -12.17
CA ASP A 143 -18.86 20.41 -10.77
C ASP A 143 -17.47 20.23 -10.11
N ALA A 144 -16.38 20.46 -10.86
CA ALA A 144 -15.02 20.33 -10.34
C ALA A 144 -14.09 21.40 -10.95
N GLN A 145 -13.41 22.15 -10.09
CA GLN A 145 -12.41 23.14 -10.50
C GLN A 145 -11.09 22.45 -10.84
N LEU A 146 -11.02 21.87 -12.05
CA LEU A 146 -9.80 21.29 -12.59
C LEU A 146 -8.90 22.38 -13.16
N SER A 147 -7.60 22.28 -12.88
CA SER A 147 -6.59 23.15 -13.48
C SER A 147 -5.87 22.42 -14.61
N ARG A 148 -5.64 23.10 -15.74
CA ARG A 148 -4.83 22.56 -16.82
C ARG A 148 -3.43 22.24 -16.28
N PRO A 149 -2.98 20.98 -16.31
CA PRO A 149 -1.65 20.64 -15.81
C PRO A 149 -0.57 21.00 -16.84
N GLU A 150 0.67 21.14 -16.38
CA GLU A 150 1.85 21.20 -17.25
C GLU A 150 2.19 19.80 -17.77
N VAL A 151 2.11 18.79 -16.90
CA VAL A 151 2.36 17.38 -17.21
C VAL A 151 1.16 16.55 -16.82
N VAL A 152 0.74 15.64 -17.69
CA VAL A 152 -0.29 14.64 -17.37
C VAL A 152 0.28 13.24 -17.37
N ILE A 153 -0.10 12.48 -16.36
CA ILE A 153 0.20 11.06 -16.22
C ILE A 153 -0.98 10.27 -16.80
N ILE A 154 -0.70 9.27 -17.62
CA ILE A 154 -1.68 8.26 -18.03
C ILE A 154 -1.33 6.97 -17.30
N HIS A 155 -2.29 6.43 -16.55
CA HIS A 155 -2.10 5.19 -15.78
C HIS A 155 -3.31 4.27 -15.91
N ASP A 156 -3.10 2.95 -16.01
CA ASP A 156 -4.23 2.02 -16.08
C ASP A 156 -4.78 1.74 -14.67
N ALA A 157 -6.11 1.76 -14.51
CA ALA A 157 -6.79 1.54 -13.23
C ALA A 157 -6.50 0.17 -12.54
N VAL A 158 -5.93 -0.78 -13.28
CA VAL A 158 -5.65 -2.16 -12.85
C VAL A 158 -4.15 -2.45 -12.65
N ARG A 159 -3.38 -1.40 -12.30
CA ARG A 159 -1.95 -1.46 -11.96
C ARG A 159 -1.73 -0.81 -10.58
N PRO A 160 -2.08 -1.51 -9.49
CA PRO A 160 -2.16 -0.92 -8.15
C PRO A 160 -0.80 -0.65 -7.50
N PHE A 161 0.29 -1.25 -8.00
CA PHE A 161 1.63 -1.19 -7.39
C PHE A 161 2.52 -0.14 -8.07
N VAL A 162 2.00 1.08 -8.19
CA VAL A 162 2.75 2.23 -8.70
C VAL A 162 3.25 3.07 -7.53
N GLU A 163 4.54 3.42 -7.53
CA GLU A 163 5.19 4.16 -6.45
C GLU A 163 5.71 5.52 -6.95
N GLU A 164 5.95 6.45 -6.02
CA GLU A 164 6.36 7.82 -6.34
C GLU A 164 7.64 7.88 -7.20
N ASP A 165 8.61 7.01 -6.95
CA ASP A 165 9.89 6.98 -7.67
C ASP A 165 9.74 6.84 -9.18
N ILE A 166 8.89 5.93 -9.65
CA ILE A 166 8.69 5.73 -11.10
C ILE A 166 7.88 6.87 -11.69
N LEU A 167 6.89 7.38 -10.96
CA LEU A 167 6.07 8.52 -11.38
C LEU A 167 6.94 9.77 -11.57
N LEU A 168 7.82 10.05 -10.61
CA LEU A 168 8.76 11.18 -10.69
C LEU A 168 9.71 11.04 -11.87
N LYS A 169 10.24 9.83 -12.14
CA LYS A 169 11.13 9.58 -13.28
C LYS A 169 10.44 9.84 -14.62
N VAL A 170 9.22 9.33 -14.83
CA VAL A 170 8.50 9.56 -16.09
C VAL A 170 8.06 11.01 -16.24
N VAL A 171 7.62 11.67 -15.16
CA VAL A 171 7.27 13.09 -15.20
C VAL A 171 8.47 13.94 -15.58
N THR A 172 9.61 13.74 -14.91
CA THR A 172 10.85 14.47 -15.19
C THR A 172 11.29 14.27 -16.64
N ALA A 173 11.33 13.03 -17.11
CA ALA A 173 11.68 12.71 -18.48
C ALA A 173 10.70 13.32 -19.50
N ALA A 174 9.41 13.36 -19.19
CA ALA A 174 8.40 13.99 -20.04
C ALA A 174 8.55 15.52 -20.11
N LYS A 175 8.97 16.19 -19.03
CA LYS A 175 9.27 17.63 -19.07
C LYS A 175 10.41 17.94 -20.04
N GLU A 176 11.44 17.09 -20.06
CA GLU A 176 12.62 17.26 -20.91
C GLU A 176 12.35 16.88 -22.38
N HIS A 177 11.58 15.80 -22.61
CA HIS A 177 11.45 15.18 -23.94
C HIS A 177 10.05 15.34 -24.55
N GLY A 178 9.11 15.97 -23.87
CA GLY A 178 7.70 16.09 -24.25
C GLY A 178 6.84 14.87 -23.92
N ALA A 179 7.42 13.67 -23.92
CA ALA A 179 6.74 12.42 -23.57
C ALA A 179 7.71 11.41 -22.94
N ALA A 180 7.22 10.57 -22.03
CA ALA A 180 7.97 9.47 -21.45
C ALA A 180 7.06 8.32 -21.02
N GLY A 181 7.62 7.11 -20.96
CA GLY A 181 6.87 5.94 -20.52
C GLY A 181 7.74 4.87 -19.88
N ALA A 182 7.17 4.18 -18.90
CA ALA A 182 7.81 3.02 -18.30
C ALA A 182 7.90 1.85 -19.30
N VAL A 183 9.01 1.13 -19.29
CA VAL A 183 9.23 -0.07 -20.09
C VAL A 183 9.78 -1.21 -19.26
N ARG A 184 9.56 -2.44 -19.75
CA ARG A 184 10.07 -3.68 -19.16
C ARG A 184 10.73 -4.55 -20.23
N PRO A 185 11.72 -5.38 -19.86
CA PRO A 185 12.24 -6.39 -20.76
C PRO A 185 11.16 -7.41 -21.13
N LEU A 186 11.21 -7.91 -22.37
CA LEU A 186 10.33 -8.98 -22.81
C LEU A 186 10.76 -10.31 -22.16
N VAL A 187 9.79 -11.04 -21.60
CA VAL A 187 10.00 -12.40 -21.09
C VAL A 187 9.93 -13.40 -22.23
N SER A 188 8.83 -13.36 -22.98
CA SER A 188 8.58 -14.24 -24.12
C SER A 188 9.13 -13.68 -25.44
N THR A 189 9.44 -14.58 -26.37
CA THR A 189 9.70 -14.24 -27.78
C THR A 189 8.42 -13.69 -28.41
N VAL A 190 8.54 -12.63 -29.21
CA VAL A 190 7.42 -12.05 -29.96
C VAL A 190 7.50 -12.56 -31.40
N ILE A 191 6.40 -13.13 -31.88
CA ILE A 191 6.27 -13.69 -33.23
C ILE A 191 5.11 -13.03 -33.96
N SER A 192 5.22 -12.94 -35.28
CA SER A 192 4.12 -12.61 -36.17
C SER A 192 3.57 -13.90 -36.77
N PRO A 193 2.25 -14.17 -36.69
CA PRO A 193 1.62 -15.23 -37.45
C PRO A 193 1.26 -14.77 -38.87
N ASP A 194 1.19 -15.70 -39.82
CA ASP A 194 0.56 -15.48 -41.12
C ASP A 194 -0.98 -15.64 -41.05
N ALA A 195 -1.65 -15.53 -42.20
CA ALA A 195 -3.10 -15.64 -42.30
C ALA A 195 -3.65 -17.04 -41.95
N ASP A 196 -2.82 -18.09 -42.07
CA ASP A 196 -3.18 -19.49 -41.78
C ASP A 196 -2.89 -19.86 -40.32
N GLY A 197 -2.33 -18.93 -39.54
CA GLY A 197 -1.96 -19.12 -38.14
C GLY A 197 -0.61 -19.83 -37.95
N CYS A 198 0.19 -19.93 -39.00
CA CYS A 198 1.55 -20.43 -38.95
C CYS A 198 2.55 -19.32 -38.59
N LEU A 199 3.76 -19.69 -38.17
CA LEU A 199 4.83 -18.74 -37.86
C LEU A 199 5.34 -18.08 -39.15
N ASP A 200 5.23 -16.76 -39.24
CA ASP A 200 5.86 -15.96 -40.30
C ASP A 200 7.30 -15.59 -39.90
N HIS A 201 7.46 -14.79 -38.85
CA HIS A 201 8.78 -14.41 -38.34
C HIS A 201 8.80 -14.10 -36.84
N SER A 202 10.01 -14.04 -36.28
CA SER A 202 10.25 -13.65 -34.88
C SER A 202 10.98 -12.32 -34.81
N LEU A 203 10.61 -11.48 -33.83
CA LEU A 203 11.32 -10.24 -33.53
C LEU A 203 12.57 -10.50 -32.69
N GLU A 204 13.61 -9.70 -32.88
CA GLU A 204 14.82 -9.74 -32.07
C GLU A 204 14.54 -9.19 -30.66
N ARG A 205 14.39 -10.08 -29.67
CA ARG A 205 13.95 -9.75 -28.31
C ARG A 205 14.79 -8.65 -27.64
N ALA A 206 16.11 -8.64 -27.87
CA ALA A 206 17.02 -7.66 -27.26
C ALA A 206 16.74 -6.21 -27.70
N ARG A 207 16.17 -6.01 -28.89
CA ARG A 207 15.83 -4.71 -29.48
C ARG A 207 14.43 -4.21 -29.14
N HIS A 208 13.64 -5.01 -28.44
CA HIS A 208 12.25 -4.70 -28.11
C HIS A 208 12.04 -4.65 -26.60
N ARG A 209 10.98 -3.96 -26.18
CA ARG A 209 10.56 -3.82 -24.80
C ARG A 209 9.03 -3.91 -24.73
N ALA A 210 8.52 -4.35 -23.58
CA ALA A 210 7.11 -4.19 -23.27
C ALA A 210 6.88 -2.74 -22.78
N SER A 211 5.96 -2.03 -23.41
CA SER A 211 5.50 -0.73 -22.93
C SER A 211 4.55 -0.92 -21.75
N GLU A 212 4.78 -0.18 -20.68
CA GLU A 212 4.01 -0.26 -19.44
C GLU A 212 3.55 1.14 -19.00
N MET A 213 2.75 1.17 -17.94
CA MET A 213 2.36 2.40 -17.26
C MET A 213 3.15 2.53 -15.94
N PRO A 214 3.36 3.74 -15.41
CA PRO A 214 2.83 5.02 -15.86
C PRO A 214 3.52 5.55 -17.12
N GLN A 215 2.79 6.37 -17.87
CA GLN A 215 3.33 7.24 -18.92
C GLN A 215 3.06 8.69 -18.56
N ALA A 216 3.91 9.60 -18.98
CA ALA A 216 3.76 11.03 -18.71
C ALA A 216 4.05 11.85 -19.96
N PHE A 217 3.37 12.99 -20.08
CA PHE A 217 3.44 13.85 -21.25
C PHE A 217 3.34 15.30 -20.83
N LEU A 218 4.03 16.20 -21.54
CA LEU A 218 3.61 17.60 -21.55
C LEU A 218 2.16 17.64 -22.03
N PHE A 219 1.30 18.33 -21.28
CA PHE A 219 -0.14 18.28 -21.50
C PHE A 219 -0.51 18.74 -22.92
N ASP A 220 0.07 19.86 -23.36
CA ASP A 220 -0.21 20.44 -24.68
C ASP A 220 0.16 19.46 -25.81
N VAL A 221 1.27 18.74 -25.67
CA VAL A 221 1.71 17.73 -26.66
C VAL A 221 0.69 16.62 -26.80
N ILE A 222 0.30 15.99 -25.69
CA ILE A 222 -0.59 14.83 -25.78
C ILE A 222 -2.02 15.24 -26.13
N TYR A 223 -2.49 16.40 -25.65
CA TYR A 223 -3.82 16.90 -25.99
C TYR A 223 -3.93 17.20 -27.48
N GLU A 224 -2.95 17.89 -28.06
CA GLU A 224 -2.87 18.15 -29.50
C GLU A 224 -2.81 16.83 -30.30
N ALA A 225 -2.02 15.85 -29.86
CA ALA A 225 -1.95 14.54 -30.50
C ALA A 225 -3.32 13.83 -30.54
N TYR A 226 -4.12 13.94 -29.48
CA TYR A 226 -5.48 13.41 -29.45
C TYR A 226 -6.46 14.22 -30.30
N GLN A 227 -6.29 15.54 -30.42
CA GLN A 227 -7.12 16.39 -31.29
C GLN A 227 -6.90 16.08 -32.79
N GLN A 228 -5.67 15.76 -33.18
CA GLN A 228 -5.32 15.38 -34.55
C GLN A 228 -5.51 13.89 -34.85
N CYS A 229 -5.77 13.07 -33.82
CA CYS A 229 -5.83 11.63 -33.94
C CYS A 229 -6.99 11.19 -34.86
N SER A 230 -6.70 10.36 -35.85
CA SER A 230 -7.74 9.77 -36.71
C SER A 230 -8.67 8.85 -35.92
N ASP A 231 -9.93 8.73 -36.36
CA ASP A 231 -10.88 7.80 -35.74
C ASP A 231 -10.38 6.35 -35.77
N TYR A 232 -9.63 5.95 -36.80
CA TYR A 232 -9.02 4.63 -36.88
C TYR A 232 -8.04 4.38 -35.72
N ASP A 233 -7.14 5.32 -35.46
CA ASP A 233 -6.18 5.19 -34.36
C ASP A 233 -6.85 5.33 -32.98
N LEU A 234 -7.92 6.12 -32.86
CA LEU A 234 -8.75 6.18 -31.65
C LEU A 234 -9.46 4.84 -31.37
N GLU A 235 -9.79 4.08 -32.42
CA GLU A 235 -10.48 2.79 -32.31
C GLU A 235 -9.51 1.64 -32.01
N PHE A 236 -8.42 1.54 -32.77
CA PHE A 236 -7.52 0.37 -32.75
C PHE A 236 -6.18 0.62 -32.07
N GLY A 237 -5.82 1.88 -31.80
CA GLY A 237 -4.58 2.23 -31.12
C GLY A 237 -4.52 1.66 -29.70
N THR A 238 -3.33 1.27 -29.28
CA THR A 238 -3.09 0.74 -27.92
C THR A 238 -2.10 1.58 -27.10
N GLU A 239 -1.39 2.51 -27.74
CA GLU A 239 -0.18 3.14 -27.21
C GLU A 239 -0.22 4.68 -27.36
N CYS A 240 -0.20 5.40 -26.24
CA CYS A 240 -0.23 6.87 -26.23
C CYS A 240 1.08 7.49 -26.73
N LEU A 241 2.22 6.85 -26.43
CA LEU A 241 3.54 7.32 -26.91
C LEU A 241 3.59 7.31 -28.44
N GLN A 242 2.89 6.37 -29.08
CA GLN A 242 2.77 6.28 -30.53
C GLN A 242 1.95 7.44 -31.11
N LEU A 243 0.91 7.91 -30.40
CA LEU A 243 0.14 9.08 -30.83
C LEU A 243 1.00 10.35 -30.76
N ALA A 244 1.74 10.55 -29.66
CA ALA A 244 2.65 11.69 -29.52
C ALA A 244 3.73 11.70 -30.62
N LEU A 245 4.26 10.53 -31.00
CA LEU A 245 5.22 10.40 -32.09
C LEU A 245 4.58 10.69 -33.46
N LYS A 246 3.42 10.09 -33.76
CA LYS A 246 2.79 10.15 -35.08
C LYS A 246 2.23 11.54 -35.40
N TYR A 247 1.58 12.18 -34.43
CA TYR A 247 0.83 13.42 -34.63
C TYR A 247 1.57 14.67 -34.18
N CYS A 248 2.56 14.55 -33.29
CA CYS A 248 3.33 15.69 -32.79
C CYS A 248 4.84 15.54 -32.95
N HIS A 249 5.32 14.47 -33.60
CA HIS A 249 6.74 14.19 -33.83
C HIS A 249 7.59 14.13 -32.55
N ILE A 250 6.97 13.82 -31.42
CA ILE A 250 7.65 13.71 -30.13
C ILE A 250 8.15 12.29 -29.91
N LYS A 251 9.48 12.14 -29.80
CA LYS A 251 10.12 10.87 -29.46
C LYS A 251 10.15 10.70 -27.95
N ALA A 252 9.30 9.82 -27.44
CA ALA A 252 9.20 9.58 -26.01
C ALA A 252 10.48 8.98 -25.41
N LYS A 253 10.85 9.43 -24.21
CA LYS A 253 11.89 8.81 -23.40
C LYS A 253 11.39 7.52 -22.75
N LEU A 254 12.09 6.42 -22.97
CA LEU A 254 11.79 5.14 -22.32
C LEU A 254 12.53 5.05 -20.98
N VAL A 255 11.79 4.76 -19.91
CA VAL A 255 12.29 4.68 -18.53
C VAL A 255 12.14 3.23 -18.04
N GLU A 256 13.20 2.64 -17.50
CA GLU A 256 13.14 1.26 -16.99
C GLU A 256 12.25 1.18 -15.74
N GLY A 257 11.28 0.26 -15.77
CA GLY A 257 10.29 0.02 -14.72
C GLY A 257 10.56 -1.25 -13.90
N SER A 258 10.06 -1.28 -12.67
CA SER A 258 10.11 -2.47 -11.80
C SER A 258 9.15 -3.57 -12.29
N PRO A 259 9.34 -4.83 -11.87
CA PRO A 259 8.39 -5.90 -12.12
C PRO A 259 6.95 -5.54 -11.74
N ASP A 260 6.77 -4.87 -10.60
CA ASP A 260 5.51 -4.45 -9.99
C ASP A 260 4.55 -3.68 -10.89
N LEU A 261 5.05 -3.11 -11.99
CA LEU A 261 4.24 -2.35 -12.93
C LEU A 261 3.28 -3.21 -13.76
N TRP A 262 3.29 -4.55 -13.66
CA TRP A 262 2.44 -5.41 -14.51
C TRP A 262 0.94 -5.09 -14.35
N LYS A 263 0.18 -5.36 -15.41
CA LYS A 263 -1.27 -5.18 -15.45
C LYS A 263 -1.99 -6.42 -14.93
N VAL A 264 -2.87 -6.25 -13.96
CA VAL A 264 -3.81 -7.31 -13.57
C VAL A 264 -4.78 -7.55 -14.74
N THR A 265 -4.65 -8.71 -15.38
CA THR A 265 -5.36 -9.05 -16.63
C THR A 265 -6.17 -10.33 -16.48
N TYR A 266 -5.64 -11.31 -15.76
CA TYR A 266 -6.21 -12.64 -15.57
C TYR A 266 -6.48 -12.92 -14.08
N LYS A 267 -7.28 -13.96 -13.79
CA LYS A 267 -7.57 -14.39 -12.41
C LYS A 267 -6.31 -14.71 -11.60
N ARG A 268 -5.30 -15.33 -12.22
CA ARG A 268 -4.01 -15.59 -11.56
C ARG A 268 -3.29 -14.32 -11.09
N ASP A 269 -3.51 -13.20 -11.78
CA ASP A 269 -2.91 -11.93 -11.42
C ASP A 269 -3.59 -11.32 -10.18
N LEU A 270 -4.89 -11.60 -9.96
CA LEU A 270 -5.58 -11.23 -8.72
C LEU A 270 -4.99 -11.95 -7.51
N TYR A 271 -4.66 -13.24 -7.64
CA TYR A 271 -4.00 -13.99 -6.58
C TYR A 271 -2.62 -13.41 -6.24
N ALA A 272 -1.82 -13.11 -7.26
CA ALA A 272 -0.52 -12.46 -7.06
C ALA A 272 -0.68 -11.09 -6.39
N ALA A 273 -1.64 -10.28 -6.84
CA ALA A 273 -1.91 -8.97 -6.25
C ALA A 273 -2.39 -9.08 -4.79
N GLU A 274 -3.27 -10.02 -4.47
CA GLU A 274 -3.71 -10.28 -3.10
C GLU A 274 -2.54 -10.67 -2.19
N SER A 275 -1.68 -11.58 -2.65
CA SER A 275 -0.50 -12.00 -1.88
C SER A 275 0.44 -10.83 -1.57
N ILE A 276 0.73 -9.99 -2.56
CA ILE A 276 1.60 -8.82 -2.38
C ILE A 276 0.96 -7.79 -1.44
N ILE A 277 -0.35 -7.57 -1.57
CA ILE A 277 -1.08 -6.70 -0.65
C ILE A 277 -0.97 -7.21 0.78
N LYS A 278 -1.24 -8.51 1.02
CA LYS A 278 -1.14 -9.13 2.35
C LYS A 278 0.27 -9.03 2.91
N GLU A 279 1.29 -9.28 2.09
CA GLU A 279 2.70 -9.17 2.48
C GLU A 279 3.05 -7.76 2.94
N ARG A 280 2.77 -6.73 2.13
CA ARG A 280 3.06 -5.32 2.48
C ARG A 280 2.39 -4.89 3.79
N ILE A 281 1.13 -5.27 4.01
CA ILE A 281 0.41 -4.93 5.25
C ILE A 281 0.75 -5.86 6.43
N SER A 282 1.65 -6.82 6.27
CA SER A 282 2.14 -7.69 7.35
C SER A 282 3.48 -7.23 7.94
N GLU A 283 4.12 -6.22 7.34
CA GLU A 283 5.46 -5.75 7.71
C GLU A 283 5.50 -4.92 9.00
N GLN A 284 4.35 -4.63 9.62
CA GLN A 284 4.27 -3.86 10.86
C GLN A 284 3.31 -4.49 11.85
N ILE A 285 3.70 -4.52 13.13
CA ILE A 285 2.89 -5.02 14.23
C ILE A 285 2.96 -4.00 15.38
N HIS A 286 1.81 -3.73 16.00
CA HIS A 286 1.72 -2.95 17.21
C HIS A 286 1.24 -3.82 18.38
N ILE A 287 2.02 -3.87 19.45
CA ILE A 287 1.71 -4.58 20.68
C ILE A 287 1.10 -3.61 21.68
N VAL A 288 -0.07 -3.96 22.19
CA VAL A 288 -0.78 -3.21 23.22
C VAL A 288 -0.68 -3.97 24.54
N MET A 289 -0.20 -3.29 25.58
CA MET A 289 -0.04 -3.84 26.93
C MET A 289 -0.45 -2.82 28.02
N ASP A 290 -0.96 -3.32 29.14
CA ASP A 290 -1.25 -2.52 30.34
C ASP A 290 0.07 -2.23 31.10
N THR A 291 0.09 -1.12 31.85
CA THR A 291 1.27 -0.56 32.54
C THR A 291 1.48 -1.12 33.96
N LYS A 292 0.91 -2.28 34.28
CA LYS A 292 1.06 -2.89 35.62
C LYS A 292 2.40 -3.64 35.70
N GLU A 293 3.19 -3.36 36.73
CA GLU A 293 4.59 -3.85 36.92
C GLU A 293 4.78 -5.38 36.74
N ASP A 294 3.80 -6.20 37.13
CA ASP A 294 3.83 -7.67 37.01
C ASP A 294 3.52 -8.18 35.58
N GLU A 295 2.83 -7.36 34.79
CA GLU A 295 2.41 -7.65 33.42
C GLU A 295 3.50 -7.24 32.42
N GLU A 296 4.27 -6.20 32.76
CA GLU A 296 5.41 -5.70 31.97
C GLU A 296 6.44 -6.80 31.69
N HIS A 297 6.78 -7.66 32.66
CA HIS A 297 7.87 -8.62 32.47
C HIS A 297 7.55 -9.68 31.40
N ILE A 298 6.37 -10.30 31.46
CA ILE A 298 5.96 -11.33 30.48
C ILE A 298 5.64 -10.69 29.13
N GLY A 299 5.01 -9.51 29.13
CA GLY A 299 4.73 -8.74 27.92
C GLY A 299 6.01 -8.39 27.15
N HIS A 300 7.04 -7.89 27.85
CA HIS A 300 8.33 -7.57 27.23
C HIS A 300 9.08 -8.81 26.72
N HIS A 301 9.09 -9.92 27.47
CA HIS A 301 9.67 -11.18 26.97
C HIS A 301 9.00 -11.65 25.68
N PHE A 302 7.68 -11.49 25.58
CA PHE A 302 6.94 -11.86 24.37
C PHE A 302 7.20 -10.90 23.20
N GLU A 303 7.31 -9.59 23.48
CA GLU A 303 7.72 -8.59 22.49
C GLU A 303 9.12 -8.91 21.93
N GLU A 304 10.10 -9.22 22.78
CA GLU A 304 11.44 -9.62 22.35
C GLU A 304 11.40 -10.90 21.50
N MET A 305 10.58 -11.88 21.89
CA MET A 305 10.39 -13.10 21.12
C MET A 305 9.81 -12.81 19.72
N LEU A 306 8.80 -11.93 19.63
CA LEU A 306 8.21 -11.52 18.36
C LEU A 306 9.24 -10.82 17.47
N LYS A 307 10.05 -9.92 18.02
CA LYS A 307 11.14 -9.24 17.28
C LYS A 307 12.18 -10.22 16.76
N ASN A 308 12.52 -11.24 17.55
CA ASN A 308 13.52 -12.25 17.17
C ASN A 308 13.00 -13.21 16.08
N GLU A 309 11.77 -13.72 16.22
CA GLU A 309 11.20 -14.65 15.24
C GLU A 309 10.69 -13.94 13.97
N LEU A 310 10.30 -12.67 14.06
CA LEU A 310 9.79 -11.84 12.96
C LEU A 310 10.78 -10.72 12.60
N ASN A 311 12.03 -11.11 12.36
CA ASN A 311 13.15 -10.20 12.10
C ASN A 311 12.97 -9.19 10.93
N HIS A 312 12.03 -9.44 10.01
CA HIS A 312 11.70 -8.55 8.90
C HIS A 312 10.47 -7.65 9.16
N VAL A 313 9.86 -7.75 10.33
CA VAL A 313 8.65 -7.02 10.72
C VAL A 313 8.99 -5.92 11.71
N LYS A 314 8.52 -4.70 11.46
CA LYS A 314 8.61 -3.59 12.41
C LYS A 314 7.64 -3.85 13.57
N VAL A 315 8.16 -4.25 14.73
CA VAL A 315 7.37 -4.43 15.96
C VAL A 315 7.51 -3.18 16.84
N THR A 316 6.38 -2.58 17.20
CA THR A 316 6.28 -1.46 18.14
C THR A 316 5.40 -1.87 19.33
N SER A 317 5.57 -1.23 20.48
CA SER A 317 4.75 -1.45 21.67
C SER A 317 4.26 -0.12 22.26
N GLY A 318 3.09 -0.14 22.90
CA GLY A 318 2.47 1.02 23.53
C GLY A 318 1.35 0.63 24.49
N SER A 319 0.86 1.61 25.24
CA SER A 319 -0.27 1.47 26.16
C SER A 319 -1.45 2.34 25.72
N LEU A 320 -2.69 1.93 26.00
CA LEU A 320 -3.90 2.69 25.66
C LEU A 320 -4.26 3.78 26.68
N CYS A 321 -3.41 4.07 27.68
CA CYS A 321 -3.71 5.04 28.74
C CYS A 321 -4.01 6.47 28.25
N HIS A 322 -3.61 6.84 27.02
CA HIS A 322 -3.90 8.16 26.43
C HIS A 322 -4.53 8.05 25.02
N PRO A 323 -5.85 7.79 24.92
CA PRO A 323 -6.53 7.49 23.66
C PRO A 323 -6.49 8.63 22.61
N GLY A 324 -6.06 9.84 22.97
CA GLY A 324 -5.98 10.97 22.03
C GLY A 324 -4.68 11.06 21.22
N ARG A 325 -3.51 10.76 21.81
CA ARG A 325 -2.21 10.91 21.14
C ARG A 325 -1.72 9.61 20.51
N ASP A 326 -1.93 8.49 21.17
CA ASP A 326 -1.41 7.19 20.72
C ASP A 326 -2.21 6.65 19.52
N LEU A 327 -3.53 6.92 19.45
CA LEU A 327 -4.35 6.62 18.26
C LEU A 327 -3.83 7.32 17.01
N GLN A 328 -3.54 8.62 17.12
CA GLN A 328 -3.08 9.40 15.97
C GLN A 328 -1.77 8.84 15.45
N GLN A 329 -0.85 8.47 16.35
CA GLN A 329 0.43 7.89 15.96
C GLN A 329 0.27 6.50 15.33
N ILE A 330 -0.58 5.63 15.87
CA ILE A 330 -0.90 4.31 15.31
C ILE A 330 -1.57 4.42 13.92
N ILE A 331 -2.50 5.35 13.76
CA ILE A 331 -3.18 5.62 12.48
C ILE A 331 -2.20 6.24 11.47
N LEU A 332 -1.32 7.14 11.92
CA LEU A 332 -0.28 7.78 11.09
C LEU A 332 0.74 6.76 10.58
N GLU A 333 1.06 5.73 11.39
CA GLU A 333 1.99 4.67 11.01
C GLU A 333 1.38 3.63 10.03
N GLN A 334 0.08 3.70 9.73
CA GLN A 334 -0.63 2.74 8.85
C GLN A 334 -0.47 1.28 9.30
N CYS A 335 -0.52 1.02 10.60
CA CYS A 335 -0.44 -0.34 11.15
C CYS A 335 -1.81 -1.05 11.09
N TYR A 336 -1.86 -2.27 10.54
CA TYR A 336 -3.10 -3.07 10.41
C TYR A 336 -3.05 -4.38 11.22
N ASN A 337 -2.07 -4.54 12.11
CA ASN A 337 -1.87 -5.74 12.92
C ASN A 337 -1.64 -5.36 14.38
N PHE A 338 -2.52 -5.83 15.25
CA PHE A 338 -2.49 -5.52 16.67
C PHE A 338 -2.43 -6.80 17.50
N ILE A 339 -1.56 -6.80 18.51
CA ILE A 339 -1.46 -7.87 19.50
C ILE A 339 -1.82 -7.25 20.84
N CYS A 340 -2.94 -7.65 21.41
CA CYS A 340 -3.36 -7.19 22.74
C CYS A 340 -2.94 -8.23 23.77
N VAL A 341 -2.02 -7.87 24.67
CA VAL A 341 -1.50 -8.79 25.68
C VAL A 341 -2.26 -8.59 27.00
N ASN A 342 -2.89 -9.66 27.48
CA ASN A 342 -3.63 -9.72 28.73
C ASN A 342 -2.92 -10.71 29.67
N VAL A 343 -2.49 -10.27 30.84
CA VAL A 343 -1.72 -11.09 31.79
C VAL A 343 -2.55 -11.33 33.05
N LYS A 344 -2.63 -12.59 33.51
CA LYS A 344 -3.34 -12.99 34.74
C LYS A 344 -4.85 -12.67 34.77
N THR A 345 -5.45 -12.26 33.67
CA THR A 345 -6.89 -12.01 33.52
C THR A 345 -7.51 -12.92 32.45
N SER A 346 -8.73 -13.40 32.70
CA SER A 346 -9.59 -14.05 31.69
C SER A 346 -10.55 -13.08 31.01
N GLU A 347 -10.47 -11.80 31.37
CA GLU A 347 -11.32 -10.73 30.87
C GLU A 347 -10.71 -10.10 29.61
N PHE A 348 -11.54 -9.43 28.82
CA PHE A 348 -11.16 -8.78 27.55
C PHE A 348 -11.09 -7.25 27.65
N GLU A 349 -10.90 -6.68 28.83
CA GLU A 349 -11.02 -5.23 29.03
C GLU A 349 -10.10 -4.42 28.09
N GLU A 350 -8.83 -4.79 28.00
CA GLU A 350 -7.86 -4.09 27.14
C GLU A 350 -8.13 -4.34 25.65
N THR A 351 -8.48 -5.58 25.32
CA THR A 351 -8.90 -5.95 23.96
C THR A 351 -10.14 -5.16 23.54
N GLN A 352 -11.11 -4.96 24.43
CA GLN A 352 -12.33 -4.21 24.15
C GLN A 352 -12.03 -2.72 23.94
N LYS A 353 -11.21 -2.11 24.79
CA LYS A 353 -10.73 -0.73 24.58
C LYS A 353 -10.07 -0.57 23.20
N LEU A 354 -9.20 -1.51 22.82
CA LEU A 354 -8.58 -1.50 21.49
C LEU A 354 -9.61 -1.65 20.36
N LEU A 355 -10.58 -2.54 20.50
CA LEU A 355 -11.61 -2.77 19.48
C LEU A 355 -12.52 -1.56 19.31
N ASP A 356 -12.88 -0.88 20.39
CA ASP A 356 -13.69 0.35 20.36
C ASP A 356 -12.93 1.45 19.60
N VAL A 357 -11.66 1.66 19.96
CA VAL A 357 -10.73 2.56 19.27
C VAL A 357 -10.64 2.26 17.77
N LEU A 358 -10.43 0.99 17.40
CA LEU A 358 -10.28 0.60 16.00
C LEU A 358 -11.59 0.74 15.23
N THR A 359 -12.73 0.50 15.89
CA THR A 359 -14.07 0.62 15.29
C THR A 359 -14.45 2.08 15.05
N GLU A 360 -14.02 3.00 15.92
CA GLU A 360 -14.18 4.45 15.73
C GLU A 360 -13.22 5.00 14.66
N SER A 361 -12.09 4.33 14.44
CA SER A 361 -11.13 4.70 13.42
C SER A 361 -11.57 4.30 12.00
N ASN A 362 -11.08 5.01 10.99
CA ASN A 362 -11.31 4.67 9.57
C ASN A 362 -10.28 3.67 9.00
N ILE A 363 -9.42 3.07 9.83
CA ILE A 363 -8.30 2.26 9.33
C ILE A 363 -8.76 0.95 8.68
N SER A 364 -9.85 0.36 9.18
CA SER A 364 -10.41 -0.89 8.68
C SER A 364 -11.17 -0.75 7.36
N ILE A 365 -11.42 0.49 6.91
CA ILE A 365 -12.02 0.78 5.61
C ILE A 365 -11.07 0.33 4.49
N LEU A 366 -9.76 0.51 4.65
CA LEU A 366 -8.79 0.29 3.58
C LEU A 366 -8.33 -1.17 3.50
N TYR A 367 -8.18 -1.83 4.64
CA TYR A 367 -7.73 -3.22 4.75
C TYR A 367 -8.40 -3.89 5.95
N PRO A 368 -8.60 -5.22 5.94
CA PRO A 368 -9.03 -5.95 7.13
C PRO A 368 -7.99 -5.79 8.22
N VAL A 369 -8.37 -5.36 9.42
CA VAL A 369 -7.43 -5.21 10.56
C VAL A 369 -7.35 -6.53 11.32
N VAL A 370 -6.15 -7.01 11.66
CA VAL A 370 -5.97 -8.22 12.47
C VAL A 370 -5.74 -7.82 13.92
N VAL A 371 -6.53 -8.38 14.83
CA VAL A 371 -6.37 -8.20 16.28
C VAL A 371 -6.23 -9.58 16.91
N ILE A 372 -5.15 -9.79 17.66
CA ILE A 372 -4.89 -11.05 18.36
C ILE A 372 -4.87 -10.78 19.86
N SER A 373 -5.89 -11.28 20.56
CA SER A 373 -6.01 -11.20 22.01
C SER A 373 -5.20 -12.34 22.63
N VAL A 374 -4.03 -12.02 23.17
CA VAL A 374 -3.12 -12.98 23.81
C VAL A 374 -3.38 -13.00 25.30
N HIS A 375 -3.71 -14.16 25.86
CA HIS A 375 -3.94 -14.33 27.30
C HIS A 375 -2.88 -15.23 27.91
N PHE A 376 -2.16 -14.69 28.90
CA PHE A 376 -1.25 -15.44 29.75
C PHE A 376 -2.00 -15.95 30.98
N LEU A 377 -2.34 -17.24 30.99
CA LEU A 377 -3.16 -17.85 32.03
C LEU A 377 -2.39 -18.81 32.92
N ASP A 378 -2.64 -18.69 34.23
CA ASP A 378 -2.20 -19.67 35.21
C ASP A 378 -3.20 -20.83 35.35
N HIS A 379 -2.69 -22.04 35.19
CA HIS A 379 -3.46 -23.29 35.34
C HIS A 379 -3.69 -23.66 36.82
N LYS A 380 -2.96 -23.05 37.76
CA LYS A 380 -2.98 -23.41 39.19
C LYS A 380 -4.01 -22.62 40.01
N SER A 381 -4.36 -21.41 39.60
CA SER A 381 -5.12 -20.46 40.42
C SER A 381 -6.65 -20.53 40.29
N VAL A 382 -7.21 -20.99 39.16
CA VAL A 382 -8.68 -21.05 38.92
C VAL A 382 -9.00 -22.25 38.03
N PRO A 383 -10.13 -22.97 38.24
CA PRO A 383 -10.54 -24.07 37.37
C PRO A 383 -10.62 -23.66 35.89
N ILE A 384 -10.00 -24.46 35.02
CA ILE A 384 -9.92 -24.21 33.57
C ILE A 384 -11.31 -24.03 32.96
N GLY A 385 -12.33 -24.76 33.44
CA GLY A 385 -13.70 -24.65 32.94
C GLY A 385 -14.26 -23.22 33.03
N GLN A 386 -14.13 -22.57 34.19
CA GLN A 386 -14.68 -21.23 34.41
C GLN A 386 -13.89 -20.14 33.65
N LYS A 387 -12.55 -20.26 33.60
CA LYS A 387 -11.72 -19.37 32.77
C LYS A 387 -12.05 -19.52 31.29
N MET A 388 -12.28 -20.76 30.82
CA MET A 388 -12.61 -21.03 29.43
C MET A 388 -13.98 -20.47 29.07
N GLU A 389 -14.99 -20.59 29.93
CA GLU A 389 -16.32 -19.98 29.71
C GLU A 389 -16.22 -18.47 29.46
N ASN A 390 -15.44 -17.74 30.27
CA ASN A 390 -15.21 -16.31 30.04
C ASN A 390 -14.50 -16.05 28.71
N LEU A 391 -13.45 -16.81 28.39
CA LEU A 391 -12.68 -16.65 27.16
C LEU A 391 -13.48 -16.94 25.89
N MET A 392 -14.53 -17.76 25.98
CA MET A 392 -15.40 -18.04 24.83
C MET A 392 -16.25 -16.84 24.39
N GLN A 393 -16.33 -15.76 25.19
CA GLN A 393 -16.95 -14.50 24.80
C GLN A 393 -16.29 -13.87 23.56
N ILE A 394 -15.03 -14.21 23.27
CA ILE A 394 -14.32 -13.75 22.07
C ILE A 394 -15.07 -14.06 20.76
N ARG A 395 -15.92 -15.11 20.75
CA ARG A 395 -16.75 -15.46 19.59
C ARG A 395 -17.77 -14.39 19.24
N GLU A 396 -18.43 -13.83 20.25
CA GLU A 396 -19.41 -12.77 20.05
C GLU A 396 -18.72 -11.47 19.68
N PHE A 397 -17.61 -11.12 20.34
CA PHE A 397 -16.82 -9.94 19.95
C PHE A 397 -16.34 -10.03 18.50
N ALA A 398 -15.78 -11.17 18.09
CA ALA A 398 -15.28 -11.38 16.74
C ALA A 398 -16.38 -11.23 15.68
N LYS A 399 -17.59 -11.73 15.97
CA LYS A 399 -18.75 -11.62 15.08
C LYS A 399 -19.19 -10.18 14.89
N GLU A 400 -19.18 -9.37 15.96
CA GLU A 400 -19.56 -7.96 15.90
C GLU A 400 -18.51 -7.13 15.14
N VAL A 401 -17.23 -7.28 15.50
CA VAL A 401 -16.16 -6.47 14.87
C VAL A 401 -15.84 -6.88 13.43
N LYS A 402 -16.18 -8.11 12.99
CA LYS A 402 -16.09 -8.49 11.57
C LYS A 402 -16.96 -7.62 10.67
N LYS A 403 -18.11 -7.13 11.15
CA LYS A 403 -18.97 -6.19 10.41
C LYS A 403 -18.25 -4.85 10.12
N ARG A 404 -17.20 -4.56 10.90
CA ARG A 404 -16.32 -3.40 10.78
C ARG A 404 -14.97 -3.75 10.16
N ASN A 405 -14.87 -4.91 9.50
CA ASN A 405 -13.67 -5.41 8.84
C ASN A 405 -12.48 -5.64 9.78
N ILE A 406 -12.75 -6.04 11.02
CA ILE A 406 -11.74 -6.44 12.01
C ILE A 406 -11.78 -7.96 12.17
N LEU A 407 -10.62 -8.60 12.13
CA LEU A 407 -10.41 -10.04 12.29
C LEU A 407 -9.84 -10.29 13.69
N LEU A 408 -10.70 -10.70 14.62
CA LEU A 408 -10.32 -10.97 16.00
C LEU A 408 -10.08 -12.47 16.22
N CYS A 409 -8.90 -12.82 16.72
CA CYS A 409 -8.55 -14.17 17.16
C CYS A 409 -8.00 -14.15 18.59
N GLY A 410 -8.13 -15.26 19.30
CA GLY A 410 -7.56 -15.44 20.63
C GLY A 410 -6.36 -16.37 20.61
N LEU A 411 -5.38 -16.11 21.47
CA LEU A 411 -4.23 -16.97 21.69
C LEU A 411 -4.00 -17.17 23.19
N LEU A 412 -3.92 -18.42 23.63
CA LEU A 412 -3.61 -18.78 25.01
C LEU A 412 -2.17 -19.23 25.15
N ILE A 413 -1.49 -18.67 26.14
CA ILE A 413 -0.18 -19.11 26.58
C ILE A 413 -0.27 -19.41 28.07
N TYR A 414 0.02 -20.65 28.46
CA TYR A 414 -0.01 -21.02 29.87
C TYR A 414 1.22 -20.48 30.62
N CYS A 415 1.04 -19.94 31.82
CA CYS A 415 2.13 -19.40 32.65
C CYS A 415 1.72 -19.42 34.13
N PRO A 416 2.57 -19.85 35.10
CA PRO A 416 4.00 -20.14 34.94
C PRO A 416 4.29 -21.54 34.37
N GLN A 417 5.40 -21.63 33.62
CA GLN A 417 6.00 -22.87 33.13
C GLN A 417 7.49 -22.89 33.45
N GLU A 418 8.14 -24.06 33.28
CA GLU A 418 9.60 -24.15 33.25
C GLU A 418 10.16 -23.27 32.11
N LYS A 419 11.33 -22.66 32.34
CA LYS A 419 11.93 -21.65 31.43
C LYS A 419 11.98 -22.10 29.97
N GLN A 420 12.39 -23.34 29.72
CA GLN A 420 12.49 -23.89 28.36
C GLN A 420 11.11 -24.05 27.70
N LYS A 421 10.12 -24.58 28.44
CA LYS A 421 8.76 -24.77 27.93
C LYS A 421 8.07 -23.43 27.65
N LEU A 422 8.31 -22.43 28.51
CA LEU A 422 7.82 -21.08 28.26
C LEU A 422 8.41 -20.50 26.98
N GLN A 423 9.72 -20.63 26.75
CA GLN A 423 10.34 -20.19 25.49
C GLN A 423 9.73 -20.88 24.27
N ASP A 424 9.48 -22.20 24.34
CA ASP A 424 8.86 -22.95 23.25
C ASP A 424 7.42 -22.48 22.98
N SER A 425 6.61 -22.25 24.04
CA SER A 425 5.26 -21.69 23.91
C SER A 425 5.27 -20.27 23.34
N LEU A 426 6.17 -19.38 23.80
CA LEU A 426 6.28 -18.02 23.24
C LEU A 426 6.64 -18.06 21.75
N ARG A 427 7.58 -18.93 21.37
CA ARG A 427 7.98 -19.11 19.97
C ARG A 427 6.83 -19.63 19.10
N ARG A 428 6.11 -20.65 19.57
CA ARG A 428 4.90 -21.16 18.89
C ARG A 428 3.84 -20.07 18.76
N GLY A 429 3.65 -19.26 19.81
CA GLY A 429 2.75 -18.12 19.79
C GLY A 429 3.11 -17.10 18.71
N ALA A 430 4.40 -16.76 18.58
CA ALA A 430 4.89 -15.87 17.53
C ALA A 430 4.61 -16.43 16.12
N ILE A 431 4.83 -17.73 15.89
CA ILE A 431 4.55 -18.40 14.61
C ILE A 431 3.05 -18.39 14.29
N ILE A 432 2.19 -18.68 15.28
CA ILE A 432 0.73 -18.61 15.12
C ILE A 432 0.29 -17.20 14.75
N ILE A 433 0.80 -16.18 15.45
CA ILE A 433 0.52 -14.77 15.19
C ILE A 433 0.91 -14.39 13.76
N ALA A 434 2.12 -14.74 13.33
CA ALA A 434 2.60 -14.47 11.98
C ALA A 434 1.72 -15.14 10.92
N THR A 435 1.25 -16.37 11.19
CA THR A 435 0.35 -17.09 10.28
C THR A 435 -1.01 -16.41 10.17
N LEU A 436 -1.61 -16.00 11.30
CA LEU A 436 -2.87 -15.28 11.32
C LEU A 436 -2.80 -13.94 10.56
N ILE A 437 -1.71 -13.19 10.78
CA ILE A 437 -1.44 -11.93 10.08
C ILE A 437 -1.26 -12.15 8.58
N LYS A 438 -0.45 -13.14 8.19
CA LYS A 438 -0.16 -13.44 6.79
C LYS A 438 -1.41 -13.85 6.02
N GLU A 439 -2.24 -14.71 6.60
CA GLU A 439 -3.40 -15.28 5.90
C GLU A 439 -4.59 -14.32 5.84
N ARG A 440 -4.81 -13.49 6.88
CA ARG A 440 -6.02 -12.64 7.05
C ARG A 440 -7.32 -13.40 6.76
N ASN A 441 -7.40 -14.66 7.20
CA ASN A 441 -8.52 -15.53 6.90
C ASN A 441 -9.66 -15.33 7.91
N SER A 442 -10.82 -14.87 7.44
CA SER A 442 -12.00 -14.65 8.29
C SER A 442 -12.63 -15.93 8.84
N GLY A 443 -12.28 -17.11 8.31
CA GLY A 443 -12.78 -18.41 8.78
C GLY A 443 -12.27 -18.82 10.17
N LEU A 444 -11.23 -18.15 10.68
CA LEU A 444 -10.63 -18.44 11.98
C LEU A 444 -10.99 -17.43 13.08
N ILE A 445 -11.82 -16.43 12.78
CA ILE A 445 -12.19 -15.42 13.77
C ILE A 445 -12.97 -16.03 14.95
N GLY A 446 -12.78 -15.47 16.14
CA GLY A 446 -13.39 -15.95 17.37
C GLY A 446 -12.87 -17.30 17.86
N GLN A 447 -11.86 -17.88 17.21
CA GLN A 447 -11.18 -19.07 17.71
C GLN A 447 -10.19 -18.72 18.81
N LEU A 448 -10.03 -19.65 19.75
CA LEU A 448 -9.06 -19.56 20.83
C LEU A 448 -7.96 -20.60 20.59
N LEU A 449 -6.83 -20.13 20.07
CA LEU A 449 -5.66 -20.96 19.76
C LEU A 449 -4.80 -21.14 21.02
N VAL A 450 -3.92 -22.13 21.02
CA VAL A 450 -3.06 -22.47 22.16
C VAL A 450 -1.63 -22.66 21.68
N ALA A 451 -0.65 -22.11 22.41
CA ALA A 451 0.78 -22.20 22.07
C ALA A 451 1.61 -23.05 23.04
#